data_AF-A0A432QCV6-F1
#
_entry.id   AF-A0A432QCV6-F1
#
_cell.length_a   1.000
_cell.length_b   1.000
_cell.length_c   1.000
_cell.angle_alpha   90.00
_cell.angle_beta   90.00
_cell.angle_gamma   90.00
#
_symmetry.space_group_name_H-M   'P 1'
#
loop_
_entity.id
_entity.type
_entity.pdbx_description
1 polymer ?
#
loop_
_entity_poly.entity_id
_entity_poly.type
_entity_poly.pdbx_seq_one_letter_code
_entity_poly.pdbx_strand_id
1 'polypeptide(L)' 'MVTFLHAADIHLDSPLRNLATREGTPVELIRNGSRRAFENLVQLAVDEKVDFLLLAGDLYDGAWRDFNTGLFFIEKMRR' A
#
# COMPACT_ATOMS: atom_id res chain seq x y z
N MET A 1 13.68 4.47 24.19
CA MET A 1 14.23 3.48 23.22
C MET A 1 13.55 3.80 21.91
N VAL A 2 14.30 3.81 20.80
CA VAL A 2 13.71 4.11 19.48
C VAL A 2 12.95 2.88 18.99
N THR A 3 11.72 3.06 18.57
CA THR A 3 10.85 2.03 17.99
C THR A 3 10.44 2.49 16.60
N PHE A 4 10.60 1.63 15.59
CA PHE A 4 10.23 1.96 14.22
C PHE A 4 9.65 0.74 13.50
N LEU A 5 8.82 1.00 12.48
CA LEU A 5 8.39 -0.02 11.54
C LEU A 5 9.25 0.03 10.28
N HIS A 6 9.57 -1.12 9.72
CA HIS A 6 10.27 -1.25 8.44
C HIS A 6 9.40 -2.05 7.47
N ALA A 7 9.17 -1.50 6.28
CA ALA A 7 8.38 -2.13 5.22
C ALA A 7 8.99 -1.89 3.84
N ALA A 8 8.71 -2.78 2.90
CA ALA A 8 9.13 -2.72 1.49
C ALA A 8 8.10 -3.43 0.61
N ASP A 9 8.27 -3.39 -0.72
CA ASP A 9 7.52 -4.20 -1.70
C ASP A 9 6.00 -4.04 -1.62
N ILE A 10 5.53 -2.79 -1.42
CA ILE A 10 4.10 -2.49 -1.27
C ILE A 10 3.37 -2.61 -2.62
N HIS A 11 4.03 -2.22 -3.71
CA HIS A 11 3.49 -2.25 -5.07
C HIS A 11 2.06 -1.69 -5.17
N LEU A 12 1.88 -0.43 -4.74
CA LEU A 12 0.57 0.24 -4.75
C LEU A 12 -0.08 0.16 -6.14
N ASP A 13 -1.33 -0.28 -6.15
CA ASP A 13 -2.19 -0.43 -7.33
C ASP A 13 -1.65 -1.40 -8.39
N SER A 14 -0.79 -2.34 -7.97
CA SER A 14 -0.36 -3.44 -8.83
C SER A 14 -1.59 -4.13 -9.43
N PRO A 15 -1.63 -4.33 -10.76
CA PRO A 15 -2.84 -4.72 -11.45
C PRO A 15 -3.25 -6.17 -11.21
N LEU A 16 -2.42 -7.00 -10.55
CA LEU A 16 -2.68 -8.41 -10.20
C LEU A 16 -3.36 -9.20 -11.34
N ARG A 17 -2.91 -8.96 -12.58
CA ARG A 17 -3.62 -9.32 -13.83
C ARG A 17 -4.00 -10.80 -13.91
N ASN A 18 -3.14 -11.69 -13.43
CA ASN A 18 -3.35 -13.14 -13.51
C ASN A 18 -4.35 -13.67 -12.47
N LEU A 19 -4.60 -12.91 -11.38
CA LEU A 19 -5.59 -13.28 -10.37
C LEU A 19 -6.99 -12.87 -10.84
N ALA A 20 -7.13 -11.75 -11.53
CA ALA A 20 -8.42 -11.22 -12.00
C ALA A 20 -9.08 -12.05 -13.12
N THR A 21 -8.37 -13.00 -13.74
CA THR A 21 -8.86 -13.77 -14.89
C THR A 21 -9.56 -15.09 -14.53
N ARG A 22 -9.66 -15.45 -13.25
CA ARG A 22 -10.32 -16.69 -12.81
C ARG A 22 -11.80 -16.45 -12.52
N GLU A 23 -12.69 -17.34 -12.98
CA GLU A 23 -14.12 -17.29 -12.63
C GLU A 23 -14.33 -17.30 -11.12
N GLY A 24 -15.26 -16.47 -10.63
CA GLY A 24 -15.57 -16.32 -9.20
C GLY A 24 -14.59 -15.45 -8.41
N THR A 25 -13.60 -14.83 -9.05
CA THR A 25 -12.64 -13.97 -8.35
C THR A 25 -13.28 -12.67 -7.88
N PRO A 26 -13.10 -12.27 -6.59
CA PRO A 26 -13.57 -10.97 -6.10
C PRO A 26 -12.63 -9.85 -6.60
N VAL A 27 -12.77 -9.48 -7.87
CA VAL A 27 -11.86 -8.54 -8.57
C VAL A 27 -11.71 -7.22 -7.81
N GLU A 28 -12.78 -6.65 -7.28
CA GLU A 28 -12.74 -5.40 -6.51
C GLU A 28 -11.95 -5.52 -5.20
N LEU A 29 -12.04 -6.67 -4.52
CA LEU A 29 -11.30 -6.92 -3.29
C LEU A 29 -9.80 -7.05 -3.54
N ILE A 30 -9.45 -7.67 -4.68
CA ILE A 30 -8.07 -7.84 -5.13
C ILE A 30 -7.49 -6.50 -5.60
N ARG A 31 -8.23 -5.74 -6.41
CA ARG A 31 -7.81 -4.41 -6.89
C ARG A 31 -7.48 -3.44 -5.76
N ASN A 32 -8.28 -3.46 -4.69
CA ASN A 32 -8.05 -2.59 -3.53
C ASN A 32 -7.13 -3.22 -2.47
N GLY A 33 -6.59 -4.42 -2.72
CA GLY A 33 -5.82 -5.17 -1.74
C GLY A 33 -4.57 -4.43 -1.24
N SER A 34 -3.75 -3.92 -2.16
CA SER A 34 -2.54 -3.16 -1.82
C SER A 34 -2.86 -1.87 -1.05
N ARG A 35 -3.95 -1.18 -1.42
CA ARG A 35 -4.37 0.06 -0.74
C ARG A 35 -4.79 -0.22 0.70
N ARG A 36 -5.62 -1.25 0.93
CA ARG A 36 -6.01 -1.66 2.29
C ARG A 36 -4.81 -2.11 3.12
N ALA A 37 -3.89 -2.87 2.52
CA ALA A 37 -2.68 -3.30 3.21
C ALA A 37 -1.82 -2.10 3.65
N PHE A 38 -1.67 -1.11 2.78
CA PHE A 38 -0.95 0.12 3.10
C PHE A 38 -1.68 0.96 4.17
N GLU A 39 -3.01 1.08 4.09
CA GLU A 39 -3.81 1.72 5.14
C GLU A 39 -3.61 1.06 6.51
N ASN A 40 -3.59 -0.27 6.55
CA ASN A 40 -3.35 -1.02 7.77
C ASN A 40 -1.93 -0.81 8.32
N LEU A 41 -0.92 -0.74 7.44
CA LEU A 41 0.46 -0.44 7.85
C LEU A 41 0.56 0.95 8.50
N VAL A 42 -0.06 1.96 7.88
CA VAL A 42 -0.07 3.32 8.42
C VAL A 42 -0.85 3.37 9.73
N GLN A 43 -2.00 2.70 9.81
CA GLN A 43 -2.77 2.64 11.04
C GLN A 43 -1.98 1.96 12.18
N LEU A 44 -1.28 0.87 11.88
CA LEU A 44 -0.42 0.18 12.84
C LEU A 44 0.70 1.09 13.35
N ALA A 45 1.34 1.86 12.45
CA ALA A 45 2.39 2.82 12.84
C ALA A 45 1.86 3.87 13.84
N VAL A 46 0.65 4.38 13.59
CA VAL A 46 -0.02 5.36 14.46
C VAL A 46 -0.42 4.73 15.80
N ASP A 47 -1.02 3.55 15.77
CA ASP A 47 -1.53 2.86 16.97
C ASP A 47 -0.38 2.47 17.91
N GLU A 48 0.73 1.97 17.36
CA GLU A 48 1.94 1.60 18.10
C GLU A 48 2.81 2.82 18.48
N LYS A 49 2.46 4.03 18.00
CA LYS A 49 3.18 5.28 18.24
C LYS A 49 4.68 5.17 17.95
N VAL A 50 5.01 4.57 16.81
CA VAL A 50 6.42 4.43 16.41
C VAL A 50 7.05 5.77 16.09
N ASP A 51 8.35 5.92 16.32
CA ASP A 51 9.08 7.16 16.05
C ASP A 51 9.14 7.48 14.55
N PHE A 52 9.18 6.45 13.71
CA PHE A 52 9.11 6.57 12.25
C PHE A 52 8.73 5.25 11.57
N LEU A 53 8.27 5.36 10.32
CA LEU A 53 8.12 4.27 9.37
C LEU A 53 9.21 4.39 8.29
N LEU A 54 10.03 3.35 8.15
CA LEU A 54 11.02 3.23 7.08
C LEU A 54 10.42 2.42 5.92
N LEU A 55 10.21 3.08 4.79
CA LEU A 55 9.82 2.46 3.52
C LEU A 55 11.08 2.23 2.67
N ALA A 56 11.49 0.97 2.53
CA ALA A 56 12.81 0.62 1.98
C ALA A 56 12.85 0.34 0.46
N GLY A 57 11.72 0.46 -0.25
CA GLY A 57 11.69 0.29 -1.70
C GLY A 57 10.35 -0.22 -2.23
N ASP A 58 10.25 -0.28 -3.56
CA ASP A 58 9.15 -0.89 -4.31
C ASP A 58 7.74 -0.47 -3.85
N LEU A 59 7.60 0.83 -3.62
CA LEU A 59 6.32 1.45 -3.27
C LEU A 59 5.31 1.41 -4.43
N TYR A 60 5.77 1.48 -5.67
CA TYR A 60 4.93 1.55 -6.87
C TYR A 60 5.24 0.39 -7.82
N ASP A 61 4.23 0.00 -8.61
CA ASP A 61 4.40 -1.01 -9.66
C ASP A 61 4.40 -0.37 -11.06
N GLY A 62 5.60 -0.08 -11.56
CA GLY A 62 5.82 0.47 -12.89
C GLY A 62 5.29 1.90 -13.10
N ALA A 63 4.92 2.20 -14.35
CA ALA A 63 4.42 3.52 -14.73
C ALA A 63 3.00 3.75 -14.19
N TRP A 64 2.78 4.92 -13.59
CA TRP A 64 1.46 5.31 -13.12
C TRP A 64 0.51 5.51 -14.29
N ARG A 65 -0.71 4.97 -14.19
CA ARG A 65 -1.78 5.17 -15.18
C ARG A 65 -2.37 6.58 -15.10
N ASP A 66 -2.44 7.12 -13.89
CA ASP A 66 -2.91 8.45 -13.55
C ASP A 66 -2.27 8.92 -12.23
N PHE A 67 -2.68 10.08 -11.72
CA PHE A 67 -2.12 10.64 -10.48
C PHE A 67 -2.74 10.07 -9.19
N ASN A 68 -3.77 9.22 -9.27
CA ASN A 68 -4.54 8.80 -8.10
C ASN A 68 -3.70 7.97 -7.12
N THR A 69 -2.78 7.14 -7.60
CA THR A 69 -1.87 6.36 -6.74
C THR A 69 -0.98 7.28 -5.90
N GLY A 70 -0.45 8.35 -6.51
CA GLY A 70 0.35 9.35 -5.80
C GLY A 70 -0.47 10.17 -4.81
N LEU A 71 -1.67 10.62 -5.20
CA LEU A 71 -2.59 11.35 -4.31
C LEU A 71 -2.99 10.49 -3.09
N PHE A 72 -3.30 9.23 -3.31
CA PHE A 72 -3.60 8.27 -2.24
C PHE A 72 -2.41 8.11 -1.28
N PHE A 73 -1.19 7.94 -1.80
CA PHE A 73 0.00 7.83 -0.96
C PHE A 73 0.19 9.07 -0.07
N ILE A 74 0.09 10.26 -0.66
CA ILE A 74 0.20 11.54 0.07
C ILE A 74 -0.88 11.66 1.14
N GLU A 75 -2.12 11.27 0.84
CA GLU A 75 -3.22 11.27 1.81
C GLU A 75 -2.89 10.43 3.05
N LYS A 76 -2.34 9.21 2.86
CA LYS A 76 -2.02 8.33 4.00
C LYS A 76 -0.82 8.80 4.79
N MET A 77 0.21 9.35 4.13
CA MET A 77 1.41 9.87 4.82
C MET A 77 1.17 11.20 5.57
N ARG A 78 0.00 11.82 5.42
CA ARG A 78 -0.40 13.03 6.16
C ARG A 78 -1.10 12.74 7.49
N ARG A 79 -1.40 11.48 7.78
CA ARG A 79 -2.00 11.04 9.04
C ARG A 79 -0.94 10.92 10.12
#